data_AF-A0A4R2LWU3-F1
#
_entry.id   AF-A0A4R2LWU3-F1
#
_cell.length_a   1.000
_cell.length_b   1.000
_cell.length_c   1.000
_cell.angle_alpha   90.00
_cell.angle_beta   90.00
_cell.angle_gamma   90.00
#
_symmetry.space_group_name_H-M   'P 1'
#
loop_
_entity.id
_entity.type
_entity.pdbx_description
1 polymer ?
#
loop_
_entity_poly.entity_id
_entity_poly.type
_entity_poly.pdbx_seq_one_letter_code
_entity_poly.pdbx_strand_id
1 'polypeptide(L)'
;MIQNERDCRHEHVLDVARQMMTAARTAPKGKGIDVLEAALVTGEDLKKLSTKMVEMAEELGMKFFLRDAENILQAECTIIIGTNEQAQGLNCGHCGFPTCGERIKGIPCALNTIDVGIAIGSACAMAADMRVDTRVMFSAGLAVQRLDWLKGCKTVFAIPISASSKNPFFDRKPNEKPAK
;
A
#
# COMPACT_ATOMS: atom_id res chain seq x y z
N MET A 1 27.71 -19.01 -17.34
CA MET A 1 26.62 -19.20 -16.37
C MET A 1 25.34 -18.72 -17.03
N ILE A 2 24.27 -19.50 -17.00
CA ILE A 2 22.96 -19.11 -17.57
C ILE A 2 22.01 -18.97 -16.38
N GLN A 3 21.26 -17.88 -16.32
CA GLN A 3 20.25 -17.62 -15.28
C GLN A 3 18.89 -17.47 -15.96
N ASN A 4 17.89 -18.23 -15.49
CA ASN A 4 16.52 -18.08 -15.96
C ASN A 4 15.88 -16.92 -15.19
N GLU A 5 15.13 -16.06 -15.88
CA GLU A 5 14.38 -14.97 -15.26
C GLU A 5 13.49 -15.49 -14.12
N ARG A 6 12.87 -16.66 -14.28
CA ARG A 6 11.96 -17.24 -13.27
C ARG A 6 12.66 -17.57 -11.97
N ASP A 7 13.95 -17.85 -12.02
CA ASP A 7 14.75 -18.23 -10.84
C ASP A 7 15.20 -16.99 -10.06
N CYS A 8 15.28 -15.82 -10.70
CA CYS A 8 15.72 -14.56 -10.07
C CYS A 8 14.63 -13.49 -9.96
N ARG A 9 13.45 -13.73 -10.54
CA ARG A 9 12.31 -12.78 -10.55
C ARG A 9 11.97 -12.29 -9.15
N HIS A 10 11.90 -13.21 -8.19
CA HIS A 10 11.55 -12.87 -6.82
C HIS A 10 12.52 -11.84 -6.23
N GLU A 11 13.82 -12.14 -6.27
CA GLU A 11 14.87 -11.24 -5.76
C GLU A 11 14.86 -9.90 -6.51
N HIS A 12 14.68 -9.92 -7.83
CA HIS A 12 14.59 -8.71 -8.64
C HIS A 12 13.41 -7.82 -8.21
N VAL A 13 12.23 -8.40 -7.98
CA VAL A 13 11.06 -7.63 -7.53
C VAL A 13 11.25 -7.09 -6.11
N LEU A 14 11.95 -7.80 -5.22
CA LEU A 14 12.31 -7.26 -3.90
C LEU A 14 13.23 -6.03 -4.02
N ASP A 15 14.18 -6.04 -4.95
CA ASP A 15 15.05 -4.89 -5.21
C ASP A 15 14.27 -3.69 -5.75
N VAL A 16 13.33 -3.91 -6.67
CA VAL A 16 12.42 -2.86 -7.14
C VAL A 16 11.59 -2.29 -5.99
N ALA A 17 11.06 -3.15 -5.11
CA ALA A 17 10.29 -2.71 -3.94
C ALA A 17 11.11 -1.83 -2.98
N ARG A 18 12.40 -2.15 -2.77
CA ARG A 18 13.33 -1.31 -1.99
C ARG A 18 13.56 0.05 -2.64
N GLN A 19 13.67 0.10 -3.96
CA GLN A 19 13.77 1.36 -4.71
C GLN A 19 12.48 2.18 -4.61
N MET A 20 11.32 1.54 -4.69
CA MET A 20 10.01 2.18 -4.48
C MET A 20 9.89 2.80 -3.08
N MET A 21 10.33 2.11 -2.03
CA MET A 21 10.38 2.66 -0.66
C MET A 21 11.31 3.88 -0.56
N THR A 22 12.45 3.84 -1.25
CA THR A 22 13.37 4.98 -1.31
C THR A 22 12.70 6.19 -1.98
N ALA A 23 12.05 5.97 -3.13
CA ALA A 23 11.31 7.01 -3.84
C ALA A 23 10.18 7.61 -2.99
N ALA A 24 9.43 6.78 -2.25
CA ALA A 24 8.42 7.23 -1.30
C ALA A 24 9.01 8.11 -0.18
N ARG A 25 10.14 7.68 0.40
CA ARG A 25 10.82 8.43 1.46
C ARG A 25 11.29 9.79 0.98
N THR A 26 11.87 9.89 -0.20
CA THR A 26 12.40 11.15 -0.74
C THR A 26 11.35 12.07 -1.37
N ALA A 27 10.11 11.60 -1.49
CA ALA A 27 9.02 12.39 -2.06
C ALA A 27 8.81 13.71 -1.28
N PRO A 28 8.43 14.82 -1.93
CA PRO A 28 8.25 16.11 -1.26
C PRO A 28 7.08 16.05 -0.27
N LYS A 29 7.21 16.78 0.85
CA LYS A 29 6.26 16.79 1.96
C LYS A 29 6.01 18.21 2.45
N GLY A 30 4.82 18.46 2.97
CA GLY A 30 4.45 19.72 3.61
C GLY A 30 5.49 20.15 4.64
N LYS A 31 6.06 21.35 4.46
CA LYS A 31 7.10 21.94 5.32
C LYS A 31 8.36 21.06 5.52
N GLY A 32 8.58 20.05 4.68
CA GLY A 32 9.66 19.09 4.87
C GLY A 32 9.53 18.22 6.12
N ILE A 33 8.34 18.18 6.75
CA ILE A 33 8.13 17.36 7.94
C ILE A 33 7.86 15.93 7.51
N ASP A 34 8.73 15.02 7.92
CA ASP A 34 8.61 13.61 7.60
C ASP A 34 7.92 12.82 8.71
N VAL A 35 6.69 12.40 8.42
CA VAL A 35 5.84 11.57 9.28
C VAL A 35 5.38 10.31 8.55
N LEU A 36 6.01 9.99 7.42
CA LEU A 36 5.72 8.80 6.62
C LEU A 36 6.43 7.59 7.19
N GLU A 37 5.75 6.46 7.12
CA GLU A 37 6.32 5.15 7.39
C GLU A 37 6.14 4.25 6.17
N ALA A 38 7.15 3.46 5.85
CA ALA A 38 7.10 2.51 4.76
C ALA A 38 7.79 1.20 5.15
N ALA A 39 7.21 0.07 4.73
CA ALA A 39 7.79 -1.25 4.96
C ALA A 39 7.49 -2.19 3.79
N LEU A 40 8.28 -3.27 3.72
CA LEU A 40 8.15 -4.33 2.73
C LEU A 40 7.63 -5.60 3.41
N VAL A 41 6.55 -6.16 2.87
CA VAL A 41 5.89 -7.39 3.33
C VAL A 41 6.20 -8.52 2.36
N THR A 42 6.68 -9.65 2.89
CA THR A 42 7.12 -10.82 2.11
C THR A 42 6.76 -12.13 2.84
N GLY A 43 6.78 -13.25 2.13
CA GLY A 43 6.68 -14.59 2.73
C GLY A 43 5.37 -14.81 3.49
N GLU A 44 5.45 -15.40 4.68
CA GLU A 44 4.27 -15.75 5.49
C GLU A 44 3.43 -14.54 5.92
N ASP A 45 4.01 -13.34 5.97
CA ASP A 45 3.26 -12.13 6.33
C ASP A 45 2.30 -11.69 5.21
N LEU A 46 2.56 -12.04 3.94
CA LEU A 46 1.58 -11.86 2.85
C LEU A 46 0.33 -12.71 3.11
N LYS A 47 0.50 -13.93 3.64
CA LYS A 47 -0.63 -14.79 4.01
C LYS A 47 -1.41 -14.21 5.18
N LYS A 48 -0.73 -13.72 6.22
CA LYS A 48 -1.38 -13.04 7.35
C LYS A 48 -2.21 -11.84 6.90
N LEU A 49 -1.65 -11.02 6.00
CA LEU A 49 -2.35 -9.88 5.42
C LEU A 49 -3.60 -10.33 4.64
N SER A 50 -3.46 -11.32 3.76
CA SER A 50 -4.58 -11.90 3.02
C SER A 50 -5.67 -12.45 3.93
N THR A 51 -5.30 -13.26 4.93
CA THR A 51 -6.26 -13.82 5.90
C THR A 51 -7.04 -12.71 6.59
N LYS A 52 -6.35 -11.64 7.02
CA LYS A 52 -7.03 -10.52 7.66
C LYS A 52 -8.03 -9.82 6.73
N MET A 53 -7.67 -9.67 5.45
CA MET A 53 -8.57 -9.09 4.46
C MET A 53 -9.82 -9.94 4.24
N VAL A 54 -9.70 -11.28 4.29
CA VAL A 54 -10.85 -12.19 4.20
C VAL A 54 -11.78 -12.04 5.40
N GLU A 55 -11.24 -12.04 6.63
CA GLU A 55 -12.03 -11.79 7.84
C GLU A 55 -12.81 -10.46 7.76
N MET A 56 -12.14 -9.41 7.26
CA MET A 56 -12.76 -8.10 7.10
C MET A 56 -13.84 -8.06 6.02
N ALA A 57 -13.76 -8.90 4.99
CA ALA A 57 -14.77 -8.97 3.95
C ALA A 57 -16.13 -9.40 4.52
N GLU A 58 -16.12 -10.36 5.46
CA GLU A 58 -17.31 -10.83 6.16
C GLU A 58 -17.85 -9.76 7.10
N GLU A 59 -16.98 -9.17 7.93
CA GLU A 59 -17.38 -8.14 8.91
C GLU A 59 -17.98 -6.89 8.24
N LEU A 60 -17.35 -6.42 7.16
CA LEU A 60 -17.72 -5.17 6.51
C LEU A 60 -18.76 -5.37 5.38
N GLY A 61 -19.08 -6.62 5.01
CA GLY A 61 -19.94 -6.94 3.87
C GLY A 61 -19.37 -6.53 2.50
N MET A 62 -18.08 -6.17 2.44
CA MET A 62 -17.42 -5.63 1.25
C MET A 62 -16.70 -6.73 0.46
N LYS A 63 -17.43 -7.40 -0.44
CA LYS A 63 -16.92 -8.57 -1.19
C LYS A 63 -15.63 -8.35 -2.00
N PHE A 64 -15.30 -7.10 -2.37
CA PHE A 64 -14.06 -6.83 -3.11
C PHE A 64 -12.79 -7.08 -2.29
N PHE A 65 -12.88 -7.13 -0.95
CA PHE A 65 -11.77 -7.53 -0.08
C PHE A 65 -11.29 -8.96 -0.37
N LEU A 66 -12.20 -9.88 -0.72
CA LEU A 66 -11.85 -11.26 -1.06
C LEU A 66 -10.93 -11.30 -2.30
N ARG A 67 -11.31 -10.54 -3.34
CA ARG A 67 -10.50 -10.40 -4.56
C ARG A 67 -9.14 -9.79 -4.24
N ASP A 68 -9.12 -8.70 -3.48
CA ASP A 68 -7.87 -8.02 -3.17
C ASP A 68 -6.97 -8.91 -2.28
N ALA A 69 -7.53 -9.78 -1.43
CA ALA A 69 -6.79 -10.76 -0.65
C ALA A 69 -6.11 -11.80 -1.54
N GLU A 70 -6.82 -12.36 -2.52
CA GLU A 70 -6.25 -13.27 -3.53
C GLU A 70 -5.12 -12.62 -4.34
N ASN A 71 -5.23 -11.32 -4.61
CA ASN A 71 -4.19 -10.55 -5.29
C ASN A 71 -2.93 -10.42 -4.44
N ILE A 72 -3.05 -10.24 -3.12
CA ILE A 72 -1.89 -10.21 -2.20
C ILE A 72 -1.13 -11.55 -2.25
N LEU A 73 -1.84 -12.68 -2.32
CA LEU A 73 -1.22 -14.00 -2.41
C LEU A 73 -0.53 -14.28 -3.75
N GLN A 74 -0.89 -13.56 -4.81
CA GLN A 74 -0.28 -13.67 -6.13
C GLN A 74 0.88 -12.68 -6.33
N ALA A 75 1.09 -11.75 -5.41
CA ALA A 75 2.18 -10.79 -5.47
C ALA A 75 3.52 -11.43 -5.03
N GLU A 76 4.62 -11.00 -5.63
CA GLU A 76 5.97 -11.40 -5.18
C GLU A 76 6.29 -10.75 -3.82
N CYS A 77 5.85 -9.51 -3.63
CA CYS A 77 5.89 -8.79 -2.38
C CYS A 77 4.86 -7.65 -2.35
N THR A 78 4.70 -7.01 -1.21
CA THR A 78 3.84 -5.83 -1.05
C THR A 78 4.55 -4.76 -0.25
N ILE A 79 4.62 -3.53 -0.77
CA ILE A 79 5.01 -2.40 0.08
C ILE A 79 3.79 -1.81 0.77
N ILE A 80 3.97 -1.37 2.00
CA ILE A 80 2.95 -0.66 2.78
C ILE A 80 3.49 0.73 3.10
N ILE A 81 2.68 1.75 2.88
CA ILE A 81 3.04 3.15 3.11
C ILE A 81 1.93 3.80 3.93
N GLY A 82 2.30 4.46 5.02
CA GLY A 82 1.38 5.18 5.87
C GLY A 82 1.93 6.52 6.35
N THR A 83 1.06 7.30 7.00
CA THR A 83 1.45 8.55 7.66
C THR A 83 0.91 8.60 9.08
N ASN A 84 1.76 9.09 9.99
CA ASN A 84 1.35 9.52 11.31
C ASN A 84 0.58 10.85 11.23
N GLU A 85 -0.22 11.12 12.25
CA GLU A 85 -0.91 12.38 12.39
C GLU A 85 0.04 13.45 12.93
N GLN A 86 0.16 14.58 12.24
CA GLN A 86 0.97 15.72 12.67
C GLN A 86 0.23 17.04 12.44
N ALA A 87 0.27 17.94 13.42
CA ALA A 87 -0.17 19.31 13.19
C ALA A 87 0.93 20.07 12.44
N GLN A 88 0.57 20.65 11.28
CA GLN A 88 1.51 21.42 10.45
C GLN A 88 1.70 22.86 10.95
N GLY A 89 0.79 23.35 11.80
CA GLY A 89 0.82 24.70 12.36
C GLY A 89 0.55 25.82 11.34
N LEU A 90 -0.04 25.48 10.19
CA LEU A 90 -0.34 26.43 9.11
C LEU A 90 -1.71 27.10 9.25
N ASN A 91 -2.61 26.54 10.07
CA ASN A 91 -3.99 27.03 10.25
C ASN A 91 -4.73 27.28 8.92
N CYS A 92 -4.54 26.39 7.94
CA CYS A 92 -4.99 26.60 6.56
C CYS A 92 -6.46 26.24 6.29
N GLY A 93 -7.17 25.62 7.24
CA GLY A 93 -8.58 25.23 7.06
C GLY A 93 -8.86 24.01 6.18
N HIS A 94 -7.88 23.45 5.44
CA HIS A 94 -8.12 22.35 4.49
C HIS A 94 -8.70 21.06 5.08
N CYS A 95 -8.51 20.81 6.38
CA CYS A 95 -9.12 19.67 7.08
C CYS A 95 -10.48 19.99 7.72
N GLY A 96 -11.02 21.19 7.48
CA GLY A 96 -12.32 21.64 8.00
C GLY A 96 -12.27 22.33 9.37
N PHE A 97 -11.10 22.43 10.00
CA PHE A 97 -10.92 23.08 11.32
C PHE A 97 -10.33 24.49 11.18
N PRO A 98 -10.76 25.47 12.01
CA PRO A 98 -10.27 26.85 11.94
C PRO A 98 -8.76 26.96 12.18
N THR A 99 -8.24 26.23 13.17
CA THR A 99 -6.81 26.20 13.49
C THR A 99 -6.32 24.76 13.65
N CYS A 100 -5.01 24.55 13.52
CA CYS A 100 -4.41 23.24 13.76
C CYS A 100 -4.56 22.76 15.22
N GLY A 101 -4.66 23.70 16.19
CA GLY A 101 -4.85 23.37 17.60
C GLY A 101 -6.27 22.91 17.94
N GLU A 102 -7.26 23.30 17.13
CA GLU A 102 -8.66 22.91 17.28
C GLU A 102 -9.02 21.60 16.58
N ARG A 103 -8.07 20.99 15.85
CA ARG A 103 -8.30 19.72 15.15
C ARG A 103 -8.57 18.60 16.15
N ILE A 104 -9.70 17.91 15.98
CA ILE A 104 -10.06 16.75 16.80
C ILE A 104 -9.04 15.63 16.57
N LYS A 105 -8.50 15.10 17.67
CA LYS A 105 -7.54 13.98 17.66
C LYS A 105 -8.10 12.80 16.86
N GLY A 106 -7.30 12.27 15.94
CA GLY A 106 -7.68 11.16 15.08
C GLY A 106 -8.26 11.59 13.73
N ILE A 107 -8.62 12.86 13.54
CA ILE A 107 -8.94 13.39 12.21
C ILE A 107 -7.62 13.78 11.51
N PRO A 108 -7.29 13.17 10.36
CA PRO A 108 -6.00 13.39 9.72
C PRO A 108 -5.86 14.84 9.23
N CYS A 109 -4.64 15.38 9.33
CA CYS A 109 -4.30 16.60 8.62
C CYS A 109 -4.43 16.38 7.11
N ALA A 110 -5.14 17.27 6.41
CA ALA A 110 -5.27 17.19 4.95
C ALA A 110 -3.89 17.17 4.25
N LEU A 111 -2.90 17.91 4.77
CA LEU A 111 -1.55 17.91 4.21
C LEU A 111 -0.83 16.58 4.42
N ASN A 112 -0.96 15.94 5.58
CA ASN A 112 -0.36 14.61 5.78
C ASN A 112 -0.99 13.57 4.82
N THR A 113 -2.30 13.67 4.58
CA THR A 113 -2.98 12.82 3.58
C THR A 113 -2.47 13.08 2.16
N ILE A 114 -2.17 14.33 1.81
CA ILE A 114 -1.57 14.68 0.53
C ILE A 114 -0.13 14.14 0.45
N ASP A 115 0.66 14.29 1.53
CA ASP A 115 2.05 13.84 1.60
C ASP A 115 2.16 12.32 1.36
N VAL A 116 1.30 11.51 2.00
CA VAL A 116 1.27 10.06 1.73
C VAL A 116 0.82 9.75 0.30
N GLY A 117 -0.10 10.53 -0.27
CA GLY A 117 -0.50 10.41 -1.67
C GLY A 117 0.65 10.70 -2.65
N ILE A 118 1.44 11.73 -2.38
CA ILE A 118 2.64 12.07 -3.16
C ILE A 118 3.69 10.95 -3.07
N ALA A 119 3.89 10.38 -1.87
CA ALA A 119 4.80 9.27 -1.67
C ALA A 119 4.35 8.00 -2.41
N ILE A 120 3.06 7.67 -2.37
CA ILE A 120 2.46 6.57 -3.14
C ILE A 120 2.68 6.80 -4.64
N GLY A 121 2.41 8.02 -5.14
CA GLY A 121 2.63 8.38 -6.54
C GLY A 121 4.10 8.22 -6.95
N SER A 122 5.03 8.64 -6.10
CA SER A 122 6.48 8.51 -6.34
C SER A 122 6.94 7.05 -6.37
N ALA A 123 6.41 6.22 -5.46
CA ALA A 123 6.66 4.78 -5.46
C ALA A 123 6.11 4.09 -6.71
N CYS A 124 4.89 4.44 -7.13
CA CYS A 124 4.28 3.89 -8.35
C CYS A 124 5.02 4.35 -9.61
N ALA A 125 5.56 5.57 -9.65
CA ALA A 125 6.40 6.04 -10.76
C ALA A 125 7.68 5.19 -10.86
N MET A 126 8.37 4.91 -9.74
CA MET A 126 9.53 4.02 -9.71
C MET A 126 9.18 2.60 -10.18
N ALA A 127 8.04 2.06 -9.74
CA ALA A 127 7.56 0.77 -10.22
C ALA A 127 7.34 0.75 -11.73
N ALA A 128 6.74 1.82 -12.26
CA ALA A 128 6.52 1.98 -13.69
C ALA A 128 7.84 2.07 -14.46
N ASP A 129 8.83 2.83 -13.96
CA ASP A 129 10.17 2.92 -14.57
C ASP A 129 10.85 1.54 -14.65
N MET A 130 10.67 0.72 -13.61
CA MET A 130 11.17 -0.66 -13.55
C MET A 130 10.28 -1.70 -14.25
N ARG A 131 9.15 -1.27 -14.82
CA ARG A 131 8.20 -2.10 -15.58
C ARG A 131 7.62 -3.28 -14.80
N VAL A 132 7.39 -3.11 -13.50
CA VAL A 132 6.66 -4.09 -12.67
C VAL A 132 5.19 -3.69 -12.53
N ASP A 133 4.31 -4.69 -12.44
CA ASP A 133 2.89 -4.48 -12.19
C ASP A 133 2.66 -4.10 -10.74
N THR A 134 1.76 -3.13 -10.50
CA THR A 134 1.35 -2.71 -9.17
C THR A 134 -0.12 -2.34 -9.09
N ARG A 135 -0.67 -2.27 -7.87
CA ARG A 135 -2.01 -1.74 -7.62
C ARG A 135 -2.08 -1.11 -6.24
N VAL A 136 -2.48 0.16 -6.15
CA VAL A 136 -2.70 0.83 -4.85
C VAL A 136 -4.00 0.32 -4.23
N MET A 137 -3.93 -0.17 -2.99
CA MET A 137 -5.03 -0.78 -2.27
C MET A 137 -5.23 -0.14 -0.89
N PHE A 138 -6.35 0.56 -0.72
CA PHE A 138 -6.79 0.98 0.62
C PHE A 138 -7.35 -0.20 1.43
N SER A 139 -7.89 -1.23 0.77
CA SER A 139 -8.44 -2.44 1.39
C SER A 139 -7.38 -3.19 2.19
N ALA A 140 -6.26 -3.50 1.54
CA ALA A 140 -5.10 -4.07 2.19
C ALA A 140 -4.47 -3.10 3.19
N GLY A 141 -4.43 -1.79 2.89
CA GLY A 141 -3.98 -0.77 3.86
C GLY A 141 -4.79 -0.75 5.16
N LEU A 142 -6.11 -0.92 5.09
CA LEU A 142 -6.97 -1.03 6.27
C LEU A 142 -6.71 -2.32 7.05
N ALA A 143 -6.42 -3.43 6.37
CA ALA A 143 -6.02 -4.68 7.01
C ALA A 143 -4.68 -4.54 7.75
N VAL A 144 -3.70 -3.85 7.14
CA VAL A 144 -2.41 -3.50 7.79
C VAL A 144 -2.65 -2.73 9.09
N GLN A 145 -3.55 -1.75 9.10
CA GLN A 145 -3.90 -1.02 10.33
C GLN A 145 -4.53 -1.93 11.39
N ARG A 146 -5.39 -2.86 11.00
CA ARG A 146 -6.02 -3.81 11.93
C ARG A 146 -5.05 -4.86 12.47
N LEU A 147 -3.95 -5.11 11.78
CA LEU A 147 -2.85 -5.95 12.25
C LEU A 147 -1.86 -5.18 13.14
N ASP A 148 -2.10 -3.90 13.41
CA ASP A 148 -1.19 -3.00 14.15
C ASP A 148 0.21 -2.92 13.52
N TRP A 149 0.26 -3.04 12.19
CA TRP A 149 1.46 -2.77 11.40
C TRP A 149 1.55 -1.27 11.10
N LEU A 150 2.78 -0.73 11.04
CA LEU A 150 3.05 0.71 10.97
C LEU A 150 2.36 1.49 12.10
N LYS A 151 2.64 1.11 13.35
CA LYS A 151 2.01 1.67 14.54
C LYS A 151 2.00 3.20 14.52
N GLY A 152 0.85 3.76 14.87
CA GLY A 152 0.61 5.21 14.87
C GLY A 152 0.09 5.77 13.55
N CYS A 153 0.30 5.08 12.42
CA CYS A 153 -0.19 5.56 11.12
C CYS A 153 -1.72 5.54 11.04
N LYS A 154 -2.31 6.67 10.65
CA LYS A 154 -3.77 6.86 10.53
C LYS A 154 -4.31 6.64 9.13
N THR A 155 -3.47 6.82 8.14
CA THR A 155 -3.79 6.55 6.74
C THR A 155 -2.70 5.65 6.20
N VAL A 156 -3.08 4.46 5.75
CA VAL A 156 -2.17 3.42 5.26
C VAL A 156 -2.72 2.85 3.96
N PHE A 157 -1.83 2.63 3.00
CA PHE A 157 -2.11 1.96 1.75
C PHE A 157 -1.10 0.83 1.55
N ALA A 158 -1.53 -0.23 0.86
CA ALA A 158 -0.65 -1.29 0.40
C ALA A 158 -0.53 -1.25 -1.12
N ILE A 159 0.63 -1.65 -1.63
CA ILE A 159 0.94 -1.72 -3.06
C ILE A 159 1.61 -3.07 -3.30
N PRO A 160 0.83 -4.12 -3.61
CA PRO A 160 1.39 -5.38 -4.11
C PRO A 160 2.12 -5.16 -5.44
N ILE A 161 3.18 -5.95 -5.64
CA ILE A 161 4.08 -5.85 -6.77
C ILE A 161 4.22 -7.24 -7.41
N SER A 162 4.13 -7.30 -8.74
CA SER A 162 4.35 -8.52 -9.52
C SER A 162 5.15 -8.24 -10.78
N ALA A 163 5.90 -9.25 -11.24
CA ALA A 163 6.53 -9.28 -12.56
C ALA A 163 6.14 -10.56 -13.33
N SER A 164 4.96 -11.11 -13.04
CA SER A 164 4.43 -12.27 -13.76
C SER A 164 4.06 -11.94 -15.21
N SER A 165 3.94 -12.96 -16.06
CA SER A 165 3.59 -12.80 -17.48
C SER A 165 2.19 -12.22 -17.74
N LYS A 166 1.33 -12.21 -16.71
CA LYS A 166 -0.01 -11.64 -16.68
C LYS A 166 -0.11 -10.78 -15.43
N ASN A 167 -0.89 -9.71 -15.47
CA ASN A 167 -1.04 -8.81 -14.34
C ASN A 167 -2.10 -9.38 -13.38
N PRO A 168 -1.71 -9.95 -12.23
CA PRO A 168 -2.67 -10.61 -11.33
C PRO A 168 -3.68 -9.62 -10.72
N PHE A 169 -3.39 -8.32 -10.77
CA PHE A 169 -4.23 -7.30 -10.16
C PHE A 169 -5.38 -6.83 -11.05
N PHE A 170 -5.34 -7.14 -12.35
CA PHE A 170 -6.35 -6.73 -13.34
C PHE A 170 -6.81 -7.85 -14.26
N ASP A 171 -5.98 -8.86 -14.50
CA ASP A 171 -6.32 -9.99 -15.36
C ASP A 171 -7.30 -10.92 -14.66
N ARG A 172 -8.47 -11.09 -15.27
CA ARG A 172 -9.55 -11.90 -14.73
C ARG A 172 -9.33 -13.36 -15.09
N LYS A 173 -9.31 -14.25 -14.11
CA LYS A 173 -9.68 -15.66 -14.38
C LYS A 173 -11.20 -15.70 -14.55
N PRO A 174 -11.73 -16.25 -15.66
CA PRO A 174 -13.15 -16.53 -15.75
C PRO A 174 -13.55 -17.36 -14.53
N ASN A 175 -14.67 -17.02 -13.88
CA ASN A 175 -15.26 -17.90 -12.88
C ASN A 175 -15.68 -19.19 -13.62
N GLU A 176 -14.82 -20.20 -13.61
CA GLU A 176 -15.21 -21.57 -13.93
C GLU A 176 -16.16 -22.02 -12.81
N LYS A 177 -17.43 -21.63 -12.93
CA LYS A 177 -18.47 -22.45 -12.32
C LYS A 177 -18.35 -23.80 -13.03
N PRO A 178 -18.09 -24.92 -12.33
CA PRO A 178 -18.22 -26.21 -12.96
C PRO A 178 -19.61 -26.24 -13.61
N ALA A 179 -19.65 -26.57 -14.90
CA ALA A 179 -20.91 -26.77 -15.60
C ALA A 179 -21.73 -27.74 -14.75
N LYS A 180 -22.92 -27.29 -14.33
CA LYS A 180 -23.87 -28.13 -13.60
C LYS A 180 -24.32 -29.29 -14.48
#